data_AF-A0A235HIU5-F1
#
_entry.id   AF-A0A235HIU5-F1
#
_cell.length_a   1.000
_cell.length_b   1.000
_cell.length_c   1.000
_cell.angle_alpha   90.00
_cell.angle_beta   90.00
_cell.angle_gamma   90.00
#
_symmetry.space_group_name_H-M   'P 1'
#
loop_
_entity.id
_entity.type
_entity.pdbx_description
1 polymer ?
#
loop_
_entity_poly.entity_id
_entity_poly.type
_entity_poly.pdbx_seq_one_letter_code
_entity_poly.pdbx_strand_id
1 'polypeptide(L)'
;MHAEPCPTCLKPMHLCVCEAVEPIDNAVFLLILQHPQEKRETLGTAQIAHLQFKNSALKVGLSWSNLKRILGREVDYKRWGVLYLGPVKQGAGPLPEVSVVDKGGVPQKDSELVLGDLEGVIVLDGTWSQAKTLWWRNPWLLKCRRIVLNPQFRSLYGQARKEPRRDSVSTLEAAAFLLSRLEAEPAVLDRALKPFALLLKKLRAPRPRPVLPPRAETAEQAPDQAPNQNEGE
;
A
#
# COMPACT_ATOMS: atom_id res chain seq x y z
N MET A 1 -12.55 4.39 -24.12
CA MET A 1 -11.96 3.21 -23.46
C MET A 1 -10.95 3.69 -22.45
N HIS A 2 -11.15 3.45 -21.16
CA HIS A 2 -10.14 3.76 -20.15
C HIS A 2 -8.99 2.77 -20.33
N ALA A 3 -7.75 3.25 -20.46
CA ALA A 3 -6.59 2.38 -20.53
C ALA A 3 -6.56 1.47 -19.29
N GLU A 4 -6.39 0.17 -19.50
CA GLU A 4 -6.30 -0.80 -18.41
C GLU A 4 -5.11 -0.44 -17.48
N PRO A 5 -5.25 -0.64 -16.16
CA PRO A 5 -4.15 -0.44 -15.23
C PRO A 5 -3.06 -1.50 -15.44
N CYS A 6 -1.85 -1.20 -14.97
CA CYS A 6 -0.76 -2.17 -14.91
C CYS A 6 -1.22 -3.42 -14.12
N PRO A 7 -1.07 -4.64 -14.65
CA PRO A 7 -1.55 -5.84 -13.98
C PRO A 7 -0.80 -6.16 -12.68
N THR A 8 0.40 -5.60 -12.50
CA THR A 8 1.27 -5.85 -11.34
C THR A 8 1.02 -4.86 -10.21
N CYS A 9 1.26 -3.56 -10.45
CA CYS A 9 1.11 -2.53 -9.42
C CYS A 9 -0.29 -1.90 -9.36
N LEU A 10 -1.19 -2.25 -10.30
CA LEU A 10 -2.57 -1.77 -10.40
C LEU A 10 -2.71 -0.26 -10.63
N LYS A 11 -1.60 0.44 -10.91
CA LYS A 11 -1.61 1.86 -11.27
C LYS A 11 -1.98 2.04 -12.74
N PRO A 12 -2.61 3.17 -13.12
CA PRO A 12 -2.72 3.55 -14.54
C PRO A 12 -1.35 3.45 -15.22
N MET A 13 -1.27 3.02 -16.48
CA MET A 13 0.01 2.73 -17.15
C MET A 13 1.03 3.89 -17.08
N HIS A 14 0.59 5.13 -17.25
CA HIS A 14 1.44 6.32 -17.15
C HIS A 14 1.99 6.60 -15.73
N LEU A 15 1.43 5.97 -14.70
CA LEU A 15 1.86 6.03 -13.29
C LEU A 15 2.46 4.70 -12.81
N CYS A 16 2.67 3.74 -13.71
CA CYS A 16 3.31 2.47 -13.35
C CYS A 16 4.70 2.73 -12.77
N VAL A 17 5.05 2.01 -11.69
CA VAL A 17 6.36 2.12 -11.02
C VAL A 17 7.09 0.78 -10.90
N CYS A 18 6.61 -0.26 -11.59
CA CYS A 18 7.20 -1.60 -11.53
C CYS A 18 8.70 -1.63 -11.90
N GLU A 19 9.17 -0.71 -12.74
CA GLU A 19 10.60 -0.57 -13.07
C GLU A 19 11.50 -0.23 -11.87
N ALA A 20 10.93 0.39 -10.82
CA ALA A 20 11.64 0.76 -9.61
C ALA A 20 11.40 -0.21 -8.45
N VAL A 21 10.54 -1.22 -8.63
CA VAL A 21 10.21 -2.21 -7.59
C VAL A 21 11.36 -3.21 -7.50
N GLU A 22 12.11 -3.11 -6.42
CA GLU A 22 13.15 -4.07 -6.05
C GLU A 22 12.63 -4.96 -4.91
N PRO A 23 12.77 -6.31 -5.01
CA PRO A 23 12.47 -7.21 -3.90
C PRO A 23 13.36 -6.94 -2.69
N ILE A 24 12.76 -6.95 -1.50
CA ILE A 24 13.40 -6.76 -0.21
C ILE A 24 13.12 -8.01 0.62
N ASP A 25 14.20 -8.67 1.04
CA ASP A 25 14.13 -9.73 2.04
C ASP A 25 13.71 -9.12 3.38
N ASN A 26 12.74 -9.75 4.05
CA ASN A 26 12.30 -9.37 5.38
C ASN A 26 11.99 -10.64 6.19
N ALA A 27 12.58 -10.74 7.37
CA ALA A 27 12.36 -11.87 8.27
C ALA A 27 10.98 -11.76 8.94
N VAL A 28 10.61 -10.56 9.39
CA VAL A 28 9.32 -10.30 10.04
C VAL A 28 8.22 -10.26 8.99
N PHE A 29 7.18 -11.09 9.16
CA PHE A 29 6.09 -11.17 8.20
C PHE A 29 5.29 -9.86 8.14
N LEU A 30 5.09 -9.30 6.95
CA LEU A 30 4.25 -8.11 6.76
C LEU A 30 2.84 -8.49 6.27
N LEU A 31 1.84 -8.33 7.13
CA LEU A 31 0.43 -8.46 6.75
C LEU A 31 -0.21 -7.07 6.56
N ILE A 32 -0.70 -6.80 5.36
CA ILE A 32 -1.45 -5.59 5.05
C ILE A 32 -2.93 -5.95 4.90
N LEU A 33 -3.77 -5.38 5.75
CA LEU A 33 -5.23 -5.48 5.63
C LEU A 33 -5.75 -4.19 5.01
N GLN A 34 -6.23 -4.27 3.77
CA GLN A 34 -6.66 -3.12 2.98
C GLN A 34 -8.18 -3.02 2.93
N HIS A 35 -8.69 -1.82 3.21
CA HIS A 35 -10.10 -1.51 3.07
C HIS A 35 -10.52 -1.56 1.58
N PRO A 36 -11.69 -2.13 1.21
CA PRO A 36 -12.05 -2.33 -0.19
C PRO A 36 -12.12 -1.05 -1.05
N GLN A 37 -12.39 0.10 -0.42
CA GLN A 37 -12.43 1.39 -1.10
C GLN A 37 -11.03 1.90 -1.50
N GLU A 38 -9.97 1.53 -0.77
CA GLU A 38 -8.60 1.97 -1.08
C GLU A 38 -8.02 1.29 -2.32
N LYS A 39 -8.54 0.12 -2.73
CA LYS A 39 -8.08 -0.59 -3.94
C LYS A 39 -8.12 0.28 -5.20
N ARG A 40 -8.99 1.30 -5.22
CA ARG A 40 -9.18 2.22 -6.35
C ARG A 40 -8.33 3.48 -6.25
N GLU A 41 -7.58 3.67 -5.16
CA GLU A 41 -6.80 4.87 -4.92
C GLU A 41 -5.54 4.90 -5.80
N THR A 42 -5.47 5.90 -6.67
CA THR A 42 -4.37 6.04 -7.63
C THR A 42 -3.04 6.25 -6.90
N LEU A 43 -3.06 6.81 -5.69
CA LEU A 43 -1.87 6.99 -4.88
C LEU A 43 -1.61 5.88 -3.85
N GLY A 44 -2.52 4.92 -3.66
CA GLY A 44 -2.39 3.88 -2.63
C GLY A 44 -1.08 3.09 -2.72
N THR A 45 -0.36 2.92 -1.61
CA THR A 45 0.99 2.34 -1.59
C THR A 45 1.05 0.90 -1.05
N ALA A 46 -0.08 0.34 -0.59
CA ALA A 46 -0.15 -1.04 -0.09
C ALA A 46 0.30 -2.11 -1.09
N GLN A 47 -0.14 -2.00 -2.36
CA GLN A 47 0.28 -2.93 -3.41
C GLN A 47 1.78 -2.82 -3.69
N ILE A 48 2.34 -1.60 -3.66
CA ILE A 48 3.78 -1.38 -3.85
C ILE A 48 4.55 -2.07 -2.72
N ALA A 49 4.14 -1.90 -1.46
CA ALA A 49 4.75 -2.57 -0.32
C ALA A 49 4.71 -4.10 -0.46
N HIS A 50 3.56 -4.68 -0.84
CA HIS A 50 3.44 -6.12 -1.02
C HIS A 50 4.32 -6.67 -2.15
N LEU A 51 4.51 -5.91 -3.23
CA LEU A 51 5.40 -6.30 -4.33
C LEU A 51 6.89 -6.24 -3.95
N GLN A 52 7.26 -5.42 -2.96
CA GLN A 52 8.65 -5.27 -2.53
C GLN A 52 9.02 -6.30 -1.44
N PHE A 53 8.23 -6.41 -0.37
CA PHE A 53 8.57 -7.27 0.76
C PHE A 53 8.25 -8.74 0.47
N LYS A 54 9.27 -9.60 0.42
CA LYS A 54 9.11 -11.02 0.05
C LYS A 54 8.22 -11.79 1.03
N ASN A 55 8.39 -11.55 2.33
CA ASN A 55 7.59 -12.20 3.36
C ASN A 55 6.39 -11.32 3.71
N SER A 56 5.43 -11.22 2.79
CA SER A 56 4.26 -10.36 2.97
C SER A 56 2.98 -10.92 2.39
N ALA A 57 1.84 -10.42 2.87
CA ALA A 57 0.53 -10.67 2.29
C ALA A 57 -0.32 -9.40 2.29
N LEU A 58 -1.00 -9.15 1.17
CA LEU A 58 -2.05 -8.14 1.07
C LEU A 58 -3.42 -8.80 1.02
N LYS A 59 -4.32 -8.44 1.94
CA LYS A 59 -5.71 -8.92 1.95
C LYS A 59 -6.67 -7.75 1.89
N VAL A 60 -7.50 -7.73 0.85
CA VAL A 60 -8.54 -6.73 0.66
C VAL A 60 -9.85 -7.26 1.22
N GLY A 61 -10.49 -6.50 2.11
CA GLY A 61 -11.72 -6.95 2.77
C GLY A 61 -12.03 -6.13 4.02
N LEU A 62 -13.06 -6.55 4.73
CA LEU A 62 -13.49 -5.85 5.95
C LEU A 62 -13.35 -6.70 7.21
N SER A 63 -13.35 -8.03 7.10
CA SER A 63 -13.31 -8.93 8.25
C SER A 63 -12.74 -10.28 7.85
N TRP A 64 -11.94 -10.84 8.73
CA TRP A 64 -11.39 -12.18 8.69
C TRP A 64 -11.55 -12.80 10.07
N SER A 65 -11.75 -14.12 10.15
CA SER A 65 -12.01 -14.79 11.42
C SER A 65 -10.81 -14.81 12.36
N ASN A 66 -9.60 -14.96 11.83
CA ASN A 66 -8.34 -15.02 12.58
C ASN A 66 -7.12 -15.02 11.62
N LEU A 67 -5.91 -14.93 12.19
CA LEU A 67 -4.66 -15.04 11.43
C LEU A 67 -4.47 -16.41 10.76
N LYS A 68 -4.92 -17.51 11.39
CA LYS A 68 -4.85 -18.86 10.78
C LYS A 68 -5.56 -18.92 9.44
N ARG A 69 -6.74 -18.30 9.31
CA ARG A 69 -7.51 -18.27 8.06
C ARG A 69 -6.82 -17.42 6.99
N ILE A 70 -6.07 -16.40 7.39
CA ILE A 70 -5.34 -15.51 6.47
C ILE A 70 -4.03 -16.17 5.98
N LEU A 71 -3.27 -16.76 6.91
CA LEU A 71 -1.91 -17.24 6.69
C LEU A 71 -1.82 -18.75 6.41
N GLY A 72 -2.90 -19.50 6.67
CA GLY A 72 -2.92 -20.95 6.50
C GLY A 72 -2.18 -21.75 7.58
N ARG A 73 -1.70 -21.10 8.64
CA ARG A 73 -0.94 -21.71 9.74
C ARG A 73 -1.33 -21.15 11.09
N GLU A 74 -1.14 -21.94 12.15
CA GLU A 74 -1.27 -21.44 13.53
C GLU A 74 -0.21 -20.37 13.80
N VAL A 75 -0.56 -19.40 14.66
CA VAL A 75 0.34 -18.31 15.06
C VAL A 75 0.12 -17.97 16.53
N ASP A 76 1.20 -17.58 17.21
CA ASP A 76 1.10 -16.96 18.53
C ASP A 76 0.88 -15.44 18.38
N TYR A 77 -0.31 -14.97 18.75
CA TYR A 77 -0.65 -13.54 18.71
C TYR A 77 0.27 -12.66 19.55
N LYS A 78 0.94 -13.21 20.58
CA LYS A 78 1.88 -12.44 21.42
C LYS A 78 3.15 -12.05 20.67
N ARG A 79 3.49 -12.78 19.61
CA ARG A 79 4.61 -12.55 18.68
C ARG A 79 4.17 -11.79 17.43
N TRP A 80 2.96 -11.24 17.42
CA TRP A 80 2.44 -10.41 16.34
C TRP A 80 2.14 -9.00 16.84
N GLY A 81 2.53 -8.02 16.04
CA GLY A 81 2.23 -6.61 16.28
C GLY A 81 1.21 -6.05 15.30
N VAL A 82 0.41 -5.07 15.72
CA VAL A 82 -0.45 -4.28 14.84
C VAL A 82 -0.15 -2.81 15.05
N LEU A 83 -0.05 -2.05 13.96
CA LEU A 83 0.05 -0.60 14.05
C LEU A 83 -1.21 -0.04 14.69
N TYR A 84 -1.02 0.59 15.84
CA TYR A 84 -2.09 1.02 16.72
C TYR A 84 -2.61 2.40 16.33
N LEU A 85 -3.94 2.50 16.19
CA LEU A 85 -4.63 3.71 15.74
C LEU A 85 -5.27 4.51 16.89
N GLY A 86 -5.09 4.08 18.13
CA GLY A 86 -5.70 4.71 19.29
C GLY A 86 -4.83 5.79 19.92
N PRO A 87 -5.34 6.46 20.97
CA PRO A 87 -4.59 7.47 21.68
C PRO A 87 -3.37 6.85 22.36
N VAL A 88 -2.24 7.56 22.31
CA VAL A 88 -0.99 7.19 22.97
C VAL A 88 -0.74 8.22 24.05
N LYS A 89 -0.51 7.76 25.29
CA LYS A 89 -0.12 8.64 26.38
C LYS A 89 1.38 8.90 26.27
N GLN A 90 1.76 10.17 26.33
CA GLN A 90 3.18 10.51 26.38
C GLN A 90 3.72 10.12 27.76
N GLY A 91 4.82 9.36 27.75
CA GLY A 91 5.64 9.15 28.93
C GLY A 91 6.51 10.37 29.21
N ALA A 92 7.14 10.42 30.38
CA ALA A 92 8.21 11.37 30.65
C ALA A 92 9.49 10.91 29.90
N GLY A 93 9.92 11.66 28.89
CA GLY A 93 11.17 11.40 28.15
C GLY A 93 11.03 11.52 26.62
N PRO A 94 12.15 11.39 25.89
CA PRO A 94 12.12 11.38 24.42
C PRO A 94 11.31 10.18 23.91
N LEU A 95 10.48 10.42 22.89
CA LEU A 95 9.66 9.37 22.29
C LEU A 95 10.55 8.47 21.41
N PRO A 96 10.62 7.15 21.66
CA PRO A 96 11.32 6.23 20.77
C PRO A 96 10.60 6.16 19.42
N GLU A 97 11.35 5.91 18.36
CA GLU A 97 10.83 5.80 16.99
C GLU A 97 9.80 4.68 16.81
N VAL A 98 9.97 3.57 17.54
CA VAL A 98 9.03 2.44 17.59
C VAL A 98 8.86 2.03 19.05
N SER A 99 7.62 1.85 19.48
CA SER A 99 7.31 1.40 20.86
C SER A 99 6.10 0.49 20.90
N VAL A 100 5.98 -0.28 21.98
CA VAL A 100 4.81 -1.10 22.28
C VAL A 100 4.01 -0.42 23.38
N VAL A 101 2.70 -0.33 23.20
CA VAL A 101 1.79 0.23 24.20
C VAL A 101 0.82 -0.81 24.74
N ASP A 102 0.36 -0.60 25.96
CA ASP A 102 -0.68 -1.43 26.57
C ASP A 102 -2.10 -1.10 26.05
N LYS A 103 -3.11 -1.69 26.70
CA LYS A 103 -4.51 -1.46 26.34
C LYS A 103 -4.96 0.00 26.51
N GLY A 104 -4.34 0.73 27.43
CA GLY A 104 -4.60 2.14 27.74
C GLY A 104 -3.73 3.13 26.96
N GLY A 105 -2.88 2.65 26.06
CA GLY A 105 -1.97 3.48 25.27
C GLY A 105 -0.73 3.95 26.04
N VAL A 106 -0.38 3.28 27.14
CA VAL A 106 0.82 3.58 27.93
C VAL A 106 2.01 2.79 27.36
N PRO A 107 3.15 3.44 27.08
CA PRO A 107 4.37 2.75 26.64
C PRO A 107 4.85 1.68 27.64
N GLN A 108 5.23 0.52 27.13
CA GLN A 108 5.76 -0.58 27.93
C GLN A 108 7.28 -0.47 28.10
N LYS A 109 7.79 -0.76 29.30
CA LYS A 109 9.24 -0.70 29.61
C LYS A 109 10.05 -1.76 28.85
N ASP A 110 9.44 -2.90 28.58
CA ASP A 110 10.00 -4.06 27.86
C ASP A 110 9.75 -3.99 26.35
N SER A 111 9.48 -2.81 25.78
CA SER A 111 9.18 -2.62 24.35
C SER A 111 10.24 -3.25 23.45
N GLU A 112 11.52 -3.04 23.73
CA GLU A 112 12.63 -3.56 22.90
C GLU A 112 12.63 -5.09 22.82
N LEU A 113 12.45 -5.76 23.97
CA LEU A 113 12.39 -7.22 24.05
C LEU A 113 11.17 -7.76 23.29
N VAL A 114 10.01 -7.11 23.43
CA VAL A 114 8.80 -7.50 22.70
C VAL A 114 8.96 -7.32 21.20
N LEU A 115 9.56 -6.20 20.77
CA LEU A 115 9.79 -5.92 19.34
C LEU A 115 10.77 -6.93 18.72
N GLY A 116 11.83 -7.30 19.44
CA GLY A 116 12.81 -8.29 18.97
C GLY A 116 12.30 -9.72 18.84
N ASP A 117 11.15 -10.05 19.45
CA ASP A 117 10.52 -11.38 19.37
C ASP A 117 9.35 -11.46 18.37
N LEU A 118 9.07 -10.38 17.63
CA LEU A 118 7.98 -10.37 16.67
C LEU A 118 8.29 -11.26 15.44
N GLU A 119 7.35 -12.14 15.11
CA GLU A 119 7.38 -12.92 13.87
C GLU A 119 6.59 -12.25 12.75
N GLY A 120 5.70 -11.31 13.09
CA GLY A 120 4.86 -10.64 12.12
C GLY A 120 4.27 -9.32 12.61
N VAL A 121 3.98 -8.45 11.65
CA VAL A 121 3.39 -7.14 11.86
C VAL A 121 2.20 -6.92 10.94
N ILE A 122 1.22 -6.16 11.42
CA ILE A 122 -0.04 -5.90 10.74
C ILE A 122 -0.18 -4.40 10.52
N VAL A 123 -0.39 -4.01 9.26
CA VAL A 123 -0.70 -2.64 8.86
C VAL A 123 -2.13 -2.59 8.33
N LEU A 124 -2.91 -1.62 8.82
CA LEU A 124 -4.28 -1.38 8.37
C LEU A 124 -4.26 -0.25 7.33
N ASP A 125 -4.55 -0.60 6.07
CA ASP A 125 -4.52 0.34 4.94
C ASP A 125 -5.91 0.93 4.69
N GLY A 126 -6.01 2.24 4.87
CA GLY A 126 -7.25 3.01 4.84
C GLY A 126 -7.05 4.43 5.37
N THR A 127 -8.01 5.31 5.05
CA THR A 127 -8.26 6.52 5.85
C THR A 127 -8.49 6.16 7.33
N TRP A 128 -8.35 7.12 8.24
CA TRP A 128 -8.51 6.86 9.68
C TRP A 128 -9.84 6.18 10.05
N SER A 129 -10.95 6.58 9.42
CA SER A 129 -12.26 5.96 9.66
C SER A 129 -12.30 4.53 9.15
N GLN A 130 -11.77 4.26 7.95
CA GLN A 130 -11.69 2.92 7.36
C GLN A 130 -10.76 2.00 8.15
N ALA A 131 -9.59 2.47 8.56
CA ALA A 131 -8.64 1.70 9.37
C ALA A 131 -9.24 1.37 10.75
N LYS A 132 -9.99 2.32 11.35
CA LYS A 132 -10.80 2.05 12.55
C LYS A 132 -11.89 1.01 12.29
N THR A 133 -12.56 1.03 11.13
CA THR A 133 -13.49 -0.03 10.73
C THR A 133 -12.80 -1.39 10.63
N LEU A 134 -11.64 -1.47 9.99
CA LEU A 134 -10.85 -2.70 9.91
C LEU A 134 -10.49 -3.23 11.31
N TRP A 135 -10.06 -2.35 12.21
CA TRP A 135 -9.76 -2.69 13.59
C TRP A 135 -10.94 -3.36 14.30
N TRP A 136 -12.12 -2.70 14.30
CA TRP A 136 -13.28 -3.20 15.04
C TRP A 136 -13.95 -4.42 14.41
N ARG A 137 -13.82 -4.60 13.10
CA ARG A 137 -14.34 -5.79 12.40
C ARG A 137 -13.42 -7.01 12.52
N ASN A 138 -12.24 -6.86 13.12
CA ASN A 138 -11.26 -7.92 13.33
C ASN A 138 -10.85 -7.94 14.82
N PRO A 139 -11.74 -8.36 15.73
CA PRO A 139 -11.51 -8.28 17.19
C PRO A 139 -10.30 -9.10 17.66
N TRP A 140 -9.83 -10.07 16.87
CA TRP A 140 -8.60 -10.81 17.14
C TRP A 140 -7.34 -9.93 17.12
N LEU A 141 -7.37 -8.75 16.49
CA LEU A 141 -6.27 -7.76 16.56
C LEU A 141 -5.98 -7.32 18.00
N LEU A 142 -6.98 -7.40 18.90
CA LEU A 142 -6.81 -7.08 20.32
C LEU A 142 -5.91 -8.06 21.07
N LYS A 143 -5.60 -9.21 20.47
CA LYS A 143 -4.67 -10.22 20.99
C LYS A 143 -3.22 -9.92 20.62
N CYS A 144 -2.99 -9.08 19.59
CA CYS A 144 -1.67 -8.67 19.13
C CYS A 144 -1.07 -7.57 20.02
N ARG A 145 0.25 -7.41 19.94
CA ARG A 145 0.98 -6.26 20.48
C ARG A 145 0.57 -4.99 19.73
N ARG A 146 0.45 -3.87 20.44
CA ARG A 146 0.09 -2.57 19.84
C ARG A 146 1.36 -1.77 19.61
N ILE A 147 1.72 -1.60 18.35
CA ILE A 147 2.93 -0.87 17.94
C ILE A 147 2.55 0.56 17.63
N VAL A 148 3.33 1.50 18.14
CA VAL A 148 3.25 2.93 17.84
C VAL A 148 4.52 3.34 17.11
N LEU A 149 4.35 4.12 16.05
CA LEU A 149 5.44 4.72 15.30
C LEU A 149 5.52 6.21 15.63
N ASN A 150 6.73 6.70 15.83
CA ASN A 150 7.06 8.11 15.95
C ASN A 150 8.15 8.45 14.92
N PRO A 151 7.82 8.46 13.61
CA PRO A 151 8.80 8.72 12.57
C PRO A 151 9.36 10.14 12.70
N GLN A 152 10.69 10.28 12.61
CA GLN A 152 11.36 11.58 12.63
C GLN A 152 11.44 12.23 11.23
N PHE A 153 10.81 11.62 10.23
CA PHE A 153 10.73 12.11 8.87
C PHE A 153 9.29 12.52 8.52
N ARG A 154 9.16 13.34 7.47
CA ARG A 154 7.86 13.67 6.88
C ARG A 154 7.57 12.73 5.73
N SER A 155 6.30 12.38 5.57
CA SER A 155 5.81 11.63 4.42
C SER A 155 6.23 12.25 3.09
N LEU A 156 6.67 11.41 2.16
CA LEU A 156 7.01 11.79 0.80
C LEU A 156 5.82 12.34 0.03
N TYR A 157 4.58 12.03 0.44
CA TYR A 157 3.40 12.67 -0.14
C TYR A 157 3.53 14.19 -0.15
N GLY A 158 4.08 14.78 0.92
CA GLY A 158 4.23 16.23 1.03
C GLY A 158 2.89 16.94 0.81
N GLN A 159 2.77 17.69 -0.28
CA GLN A 159 1.52 18.38 -0.66
C GLN A 159 0.60 17.56 -1.58
N ALA A 160 1.04 16.40 -2.09
CA ALA A 160 0.26 15.57 -3.01
C ALA A 160 -0.97 14.92 -2.34
N ARG A 161 -0.98 14.85 -0.99
CA ARG A 161 -2.12 14.42 -0.20
C ARG A 161 -2.20 15.28 1.06
N LYS A 162 -3.40 15.72 1.44
CA LYS A 162 -3.60 16.40 2.73
C LYS A 162 -3.62 15.35 3.83
N GLU A 163 -2.56 15.30 4.61
CA GLU A 163 -2.44 14.33 5.70
C GLU A 163 -3.15 14.82 6.99
N PRO A 164 -3.77 13.91 7.76
CA PRO A 164 -4.51 14.25 8.97
C PRO A 164 -3.63 14.81 10.09
N ARG A 165 -2.35 14.41 10.12
CA ARG A 165 -1.33 14.87 11.07
C ARG A 165 0.02 14.98 10.36
N ARG A 166 0.93 15.76 10.95
CA ARG A 166 2.27 16.04 10.39
C ARG A 166 3.19 14.80 10.33
N ASP A 167 2.90 13.81 11.16
CA ASP A 167 3.58 12.52 11.32
C ASP A 167 2.83 11.36 10.64
N SER A 168 1.71 11.63 9.97
CA SER A 168 1.04 10.61 9.16
C SER A 168 1.95 10.24 7.99
N VAL A 169 2.11 8.94 7.74
CA VAL A 169 2.88 8.42 6.63
C VAL A 169 2.04 7.43 5.85
N SER A 170 2.42 7.15 4.60
CA SER A 170 1.74 6.14 3.79
C SER A 170 1.94 4.72 4.36
N THR A 171 1.11 3.77 3.92
CA THR A 171 1.21 2.36 4.31
C THR A 171 2.59 1.76 4.02
N LEU A 172 3.16 2.07 2.85
CA LEU A 172 4.52 1.67 2.49
C LEU A 172 5.56 2.28 3.42
N GLU A 173 5.47 3.58 3.72
CA GLU A 173 6.41 4.25 4.63
C GLU A 173 6.33 3.69 6.05
N ALA A 174 5.11 3.49 6.56
CA ALA A 174 4.88 2.89 7.87
C ALA A 174 5.47 1.47 7.96
N ALA A 175 5.22 0.63 6.95
CA ALA A 175 5.74 -0.73 6.90
C ALA A 175 7.27 -0.75 6.77
N ALA A 176 7.83 0.03 5.85
CA ALA A 176 9.26 0.08 5.61
C ALA A 176 10.03 0.64 6.80
N PHE A 177 9.50 1.67 7.46
CA PHE A 177 10.09 2.22 8.67
C PHE A 177 10.04 1.24 9.83
N LEU A 178 8.91 0.55 10.02
CA LEU A 178 8.82 -0.46 11.07
C LEU A 178 9.81 -1.60 10.84
N LEU A 179 9.83 -2.18 9.63
CA LEU A 179 10.72 -3.29 9.31
C LEU A 179 12.19 -2.91 9.38
N SER A 180 12.58 -1.70 8.93
CA SER A 180 13.97 -1.24 9.02
C SER A 180 14.46 -1.11 10.47
N ARG A 181 13.55 -0.87 11.43
CA ARG A 181 13.87 -0.83 12.86
C ARG A 181 13.85 -2.21 13.50
N LEU A 182 12.86 -3.04 13.19
CA LEU A 182 12.76 -4.40 13.74
C LEU A 182 13.93 -5.29 13.30
N GLU A 183 14.40 -5.13 12.07
CA GLU A 183 15.46 -5.97 11.49
C GLU A 183 16.84 -5.31 11.59
N ALA A 184 16.95 -4.18 12.30
CA ALA A 184 18.18 -3.40 12.44
C ALA A 184 18.89 -3.08 11.11
N GLU A 185 18.11 -2.89 10.04
CA GLU A 185 18.60 -2.61 8.69
C GLU A 185 18.01 -1.29 8.15
N PRO A 186 18.59 -0.12 8.50
CA PRO A 186 18.06 1.19 8.11
C PRO A 186 17.90 1.38 6.59
N ALA A 187 18.78 0.75 5.80
CA ALA A 187 18.76 0.83 4.33
C ALA A 187 17.49 0.24 3.68
N VAL A 188 16.72 -0.60 4.41
CA VAL A 188 15.42 -1.09 3.96
C VAL A 188 14.47 0.07 3.67
N LEU A 189 14.50 1.13 4.49
CA LEU A 189 13.63 2.28 4.29
C LEU A 189 13.94 2.95 2.95
N ASP A 190 15.20 3.30 2.68
CA ASP A 190 15.58 4.00 1.46
C ASP A 190 15.27 3.18 0.20
N ARG A 191 15.54 1.86 0.23
CA ARG A 191 15.19 0.94 -0.86
C ARG A 191 13.69 0.87 -1.08
N ALA A 192 12.91 0.73 0.00
CA ALA A 192 11.45 0.64 -0.07
C ALA A 192 10.81 1.91 -0.64
N LEU A 193 11.40 3.09 -0.41
CA LEU A 193 10.80 4.36 -0.86
C LEU A 193 11.08 4.72 -2.33
N LYS A 194 12.01 4.04 -3.02
CA LYS A 194 12.34 4.32 -4.43
C LYS A 194 11.11 4.31 -5.37
N PRO A 195 10.23 3.29 -5.40
CA PRO A 195 9.09 3.28 -6.31
C PRO A 195 8.07 4.36 -5.94
N PHE A 196 7.95 4.72 -4.67
CA PHE A 196 7.04 5.76 -4.24
C PHE A 196 7.52 7.15 -4.65
N ALA A 197 8.82 7.42 -4.51
CA ALA A 197 9.42 8.64 -5.05
C ALA A 197 9.20 8.76 -6.58
N LEU A 198 9.34 7.65 -7.32
CA LEU A 198 9.04 7.61 -8.74
C LEU A 198 7.56 7.87 -9.05
N LEU A 199 6.63 7.30 -8.28
CA LEU A 199 5.20 7.53 -8.44
C LEU A 199 4.87 9.03 -8.33
N LEU A 200 5.41 9.68 -7.31
CA LEU A 200 5.20 11.12 -7.08
C LEU A 200 5.84 11.97 -8.18
N LYS A 201 7.01 11.57 -8.69
CA LYS A 201 7.64 12.21 -9.86
C LYS A 201 6.74 12.12 -11.09
N LYS A 202 6.18 10.93 -11.39
CA LYS A 202 5.27 10.71 -12.53
C LYS A 202 3.95 11.46 -12.37
N LEU A 203 3.43 11.59 -11.14
CA LEU A 203 2.21 12.35 -10.85
C LEU A 203 2.35 13.85 -11.17
N ARG A 204 3.53 14.43 -10.91
CA ARG A 204 3.81 15.85 -11.19
C ARG A 204 4.10 16.13 -12.66
N ALA A 205 4.39 15.09 -13.46
CA ALA A 205 4.65 15.23 -14.87
C ALA A 205 3.33 15.44 -15.67
N PRO A 206 3.37 16.16 -16.80
CA PRO A 206 2.21 16.30 -17.68
C PRO A 206 1.70 14.93 -18.13
N ARG A 207 0.38 14.74 -18.10
CA ARG A 207 -0.22 13.48 -18.56
C ARG A 207 0.04 13.31 -20.06
N PRO A 208 0.56 12.15 -20.52
CA PRO A 208 0.73 11.90 -21.94
C PRO A 208 -0.61 12.04 -22.67
N ARG A 209 -0.61 12.70 -23.85
CA ARG A 209 -1.79 12.71 -24.71
C ARG A 209 -2.08 11.28 -25.20
N PRO A 210 -3.35 10.85 -25.21
CA PRO A 210 -3.71 9.59 -25.86
C PRO A 210 -3.26 9.64 -27.32
N VAL A 211 -2.52 8.63 -27.77
CA VAL A 211 -2.27 8.44 -29.20
C VAL A 211 -3.60 8.01 -29.81
N LEU A 212 -4.18 8.85 -30.66
CA LEU A 212 -5.36 8.48 -31.43
C LEU A 212 -4.96 7.35 -32.40
N PRO A 213 -5.76 6.28 -32.51
CA PRO A 213 -5.53 5.30 -33.56
C PRO A 213 -5.55 5.99 -34.92
N PRO A 214 -4.73 5.55 -35.89
CA PRO A 214 -4.81 6.08 -37.25
C PRO A 214 -6.25 5.96 -37.75
N ARG A 215 -6.76 7.04 -38.36
CA ARG A 215 -8.08 7.02 -38.98
C ARG A 215 -8.08 5.88 -40.00
N ALA A 216 -9.03 4.96 -39.89
CA ALA A 216 -9.25 3.96 -40.92
C ALA A 216 -9.42 4.72 -42.25
N GLU A 217 -8.55 4.43 -43.21
CA GLU A 217 -8.71 4.90 -44.57
C GLU A 217 -10.07 4.40 -45.05
N THR A 218 -10.99 5.34 -45.30
CA THR A 218 -12.24 5.06 -46.02
C THR A 218 -11.84 4.42 -47.34
N ALA A 219 -12.12 3.12 -47.47
CA ALA A 219 -12.03 2.43 -48.75
C ALA A 219 -12.84 3.22 -49.78
N GLU A 220 -12.14 3.75 -50.78
CA GLU A 220 -12.74 4.38 -51.96
C GLU A 220 -13.79 3.42 -52.53
N GLN A 221 -15.03 3.88 -52.57
CA GLN A 221 -16.10 3.21 -53.31
C GLN A 221 -15.72 3.22 -54.80
N ALA A 222 -15.47 2.04 -55.34
CA ALA A 222 -15.30 1.84 -56.77
C ALA A 222 -16.56 2.29 -57.52
N PRO A 223 -16.44 2.91 -58.71
CA PRO A 223 -17.60 3.35 -59.48
C PRO A 223 -18.38 2.15 -60.02
N ASP A 224 -19.69 2.20 -59.80
CA ASP A 224 -20.69 1.25 -60.29
C ASP A 224 -20.74 1.31 -61.83
N GLN A 225 -20.13 0.34 -62.51
CA GLN A 225 -20.30 0.15 -63.95
C GLN A 225 -21.57 -0.66 -64.18
N ALA A 226 -22.65 0.04 -64.52
CA ALA A 226 -23.88 -0.57 -65.00
C ALA A 226 -23.63 -1.29 -66.34
N PRO A 227 -24.13 -2.53 -66.54
CA PRO A 227 -24.06 -3.19 -67.83
C PRO A 227 -25.11 -2.61 -68.78
N ASN A 228 -24.62 -2.23 -69.96
CA ASN A 228 -25.40 -1.78 -71.10
C ASN A 228 -26.26 -2.94 -71.63
N GLN A 229 -27.58 -2.78 -71.65
CA GLN A 229 -28.51 -3.66 -72.38
C GLN A 229 -29.52 -2.80 -73.16
N ASN A 230 -29.33 -2.82 -74.49
CA ASN A 230 -30.27 -2.75 -75.61
C ASN A 230 -31.56 -1.89 -75.53
N GLU A 231 -31.85 -1.12 -76.60
CA GLU A 231 -32.81 -1.47 -77.69
C GLU A 231 -33.20 -0.25 -78.56
N GLY A 232 -33.31 -0.45 -79.88
CA GLY A 232 -33.95 0.43 -80.88
C GLY A 232 -32.97 1.37 -81.62
N GLU A 233 -32.81 1.39 -82.94
CA GLU A 233 -33.61 0.93 -84.09
C GLU A 233 -32.69 0.87 -85.31
#